data_AF-A0A9X9A245-F1
#
_entry.id   AF-A0A9X9A245-F1
#
_cell.length_a   1.000
_cell.length_b   1.000
_cell.length_c   1.000
_cell.angle_alpha   90.00
_cell.angle_beta   90.00
_cell.angle_gamma   90.00
#
_symmetry.space_group_name_H-M   'P 1'
#
loop_
_entity.id
_entity.type
_entity.pdbx_description
1 polymer ?
#
loop_
_entity_poly.entity_id
_entity_poly.type
_entity_poly.pdbx_seq_one_letter_code
_entity_poly.pdbx_strand_id
1 'polypeptide(L)'
;MIVFGSVAKIQIVWDLADLFMGFMVIINLIAITLLSKVAFAALQDYINQKKAGKDPIFYKENIKGLENIECWDSYEKTSKKKSV
;
A
#
# COMPACT_ATOMS: atom_id res chain seq x y z
N MET A 1 35.90 -13.79 -8.63
CA MET A 1 34.42 -13.87 -8.52
C MET A 1 33.83 -15.25 -8.79
N ILE A 2 34.51 -16.19 -9.46
CA ILE A 2 33.98 -17.54 -9.73
C ILE A 2 34.36 -18.55 -8.63
N VAL A 3 35.52 -18.38 -7.98
CA VAL A 3 36.04 -19.33 -6.98
C VAL A 3 35.21 -19.37 -5.69
N PHE A 4 34.59 -18.26 -5.29
CA PHE A 4 33.83 -18.22 -4.04
C PHE A 4 32.48 -18.95 -4.16
N GLY A 5 31.82 -18.86 -5.31
CA GLY A 5 30.59 -19.60 -5.59
C GLY A 5 30.80 -21.08 -5.89
N SER A 6 31.98 -21.46 -6.44
CA SER A 6 32.32 -22.86 -6.70
C SER A 6 32.81 -23.62 -5.47
N VAL A 7 33.23 -22.91 -4.41
CA VAL A 7 33.75 -23.49 -3.15
C VAL A 7 32.74 -23.39 -2.00
N ALA A 8 31.84 -22.41 -2.03
CA ALA A 8 30.74 -22.34 -1.07
C ALA A 8 29.79 -23.53 -1.27
N LYS A 9 29.47 -24.24 -0.18
CA LYS A 9 28.43 -25.27 -0.21
C LYS A 9 27.13 -24.63 -0.66
N ILE A 10 26.47 -25.21 -1.65
CA ILE A 10 25.18 -24.74 -2.18
C ILE A 10 24.20 -24.39 -1.06
N GLN A 11 24.22 -25.17 0.03
CA GLN A 11 23.40 -24.97 1.22
C GLN A 11 23.57 -23.58 1.85
N ILE A 12 24.80 -23.07 1.97
CA ILE A 12 25.04 -21.76 2.59
C ILE A 12 24.42 -20.61 1.79
N VAL A 13 24.35 -20.77 0.45
CA VAL A 13 23.78 -19.76 -0.45
C VAL A 13 22.26 -19.77 -0.33
N TRP A 14 21.64 -20.95 -0.26
CA TRP A 14 20.21 -21.10 -0.04
C TRP A 14 19.79 -20.58 1.34
N ASP A 15 20.51 -20.95 2.40
CA ASP A 15 20.23 -20.49 3.77
C ASP A 15 20.34 -18.95 3.86
N LEU A 16 21.31 -18.36 3.17
CA LEU A 16 21.48 -16.91 3.09
C LEU A 16 20.36 -16.24 2.28
N ALA A 17 19.92 -16.87 1.18
CA ALA A 17 18.79 -16.38 0.39
C ALA A 17 17.49 -16.39 1.20
N ASP A 18 17.23 -17.45 1.96
CA ASP A 18 16.06 -17.56 2.83
C ASP A 18 16.08 -16.52 3.96
N LEU A 19 17.26 -16.22 4.51
CA LEU A 19 17.42 -15.16 5.50
C LEU A 19 17.04 -13.78 4.94
N PHE A 20 17.56 -13.42 3.76
CA PHE A 20 17.22 -12.16 3.11
C PHE A 20 15.75 -12.10 2.66
N MET A 21 15.17 -13.22 2.24
CA MET A 21 13.74 -13.32 1.93
C MET A 21 12.92 -13.04 3.19
N GLY A 22 13.31 -13.58 4.35
CA GLY A 22 12.70 -13.29 5.64
C GLY A 22 12.74 -11.80 5.98
N PHE A 23 13.89 -11.13 5.82
CA PHE A 23 14.00 -9.70 6.07
C PHE A 23 13.09 -8.86 5.16
N MET A 24 12.99 -9.20 3.88
CA MET A 24 12.11 -8.51 2.94
C MET A 24 10.64 -8.62 3.37
N VAL A 25 10.19 -9.82 3.76
CA VAL A 25 8.82 -10.04 4.22
C VAL A 25 8.54 -9.30 5.51
N ILE A 26 9.46 -9.31 6.48
CA ILE A 26 9.27 -8.62 7.77
C ILE A 26 9.08 -7.11 7.57
N ILE A 27 9.92 -6.47 6.75
CA ILE A 27 9.79 -5.04 6.47
C ILE A 27 8.43 -4.72 5.84
N ASN A 28 8.00 -5.54 4.87
CA ASN A 28 6.71 -5.35 4.22
C ASN A 28 5.52 -5.56 5.18
N LEU A 29 5.60 -6.57 6.05
CA LEU A 29 4.57 -6.81 7.07
C LEU A 29 4.47 -5.66 8.07
N ILE A 30 5.60 -5.07 8.50
CA ILE A 30 5.58 -3.88 9.35
C ILE A 30 4.90 -2.71 8.62
N ALA A 31 5.22 -2.49 7.34
CA ALA A 31 4.58 -1.44 6.56
C ALA A 31 3.05 -1.67 6.45
N ILE A 32 2.60 -2.88 6.09
CA ILE A 32 1.17 -3.21 5.98
C ILE A 32 0.47 -3.04 7.34
N THR A 33 1.08 -3.48 8.44
CA THR A 33 0.47 -3.34 9.77
C THR A 33 0.30 -1.88 10.18
N LEU A 34 1.28 -1.01 9.90
CA LEU A 34 1.17 0.43 10.14
C LEU A 34 0.09 1.09 9.25
N LEU A 35 -0.01 0.67 7.98
CA LEU A 35 -1.02 1.18 7.05
C LEU A 35 -2.43 0.58 7.26
N SER A 36 -2.55 -0.50 8.03
CA SER A 36 -3.79 -1.29 8.16
C SER A 36 -5.00 -0.43 8.55
N LYS A 37 -4.84 0.51 9.48
CA LYS A 37 -5.91 1.41 9.93
C LYS A 37 -6.52 2.21 8.77
N VAL A 38 -5.67 2.75 7.90
CA VAL A 38 -6.10 3.53 6.72
C VAL A 38 -6.68 2.60 5.67
N ALA A 39 -6.05 1.45 5.42
CA ALA A 39 -6.52 0.46 4.46
C ALA A 39 -7.92 -0.06 4.80
N PHE A 40 -8.19 -0.38 6.08
CA PHE A 40 -9.52 -0.78 6.53
C PHE A 40 -10.55 0.33 6.43
N ALA A 41 -10.18 1.59 6.73
CA ALA A 41 -11.08 2.72 6.58
C ALA A 41 -11.47 2.94 5.10
N ALA A 42 -10.50 2.86 4.19
CA ALA A 42 -10.73 2.95 2.75
C ALA A 42 -11.61 1.79 2.24
N LEU A 43 -11.35 0.58 2.71
CA LEU A 43 -12.16 -0.60 2.37
C LEU A 43 -13.60 -0.44 2.85
N GLN A 44 -13.81 0.07 4.08
CA GLN A 44 -15.14 0.29 4.61
C GLN A 44 -15.91 1.34 3.80
N ASP A 45 -15.25 2.44 3.41
CA ASP A 45 -15.84 3.46 2.55
C ASP A 45 -16.25 2.87 1.19
N TYR A 46 -15.36 2.11 0.55
CA TYR A 46 -15.65 1.40 -0.70
C TYR A 46 -16.87 0.47 -0.57
N ILE A 47 -16.91 -0.34 0.49
CA ILE A 47 -18.02 -1.27 0.75
C ILE A 47 -19.33 -0.50 0.94
N ASN A 48 -19.30 0.61 1.67
CA ASN A 48 -20.49 1.44 1.92
C ASN A 48 -21.02 2.05 0.62
N GLN A 49 -20.13 2.60 -0.21
CA GLN A 49 -20.49 3.16 -1.52
C GLN A 49 -21.09 2.08 -2.44
N LYS A 50 -20.45 0.91 -2.51
CA LYS A 50 -20.93 -0.23 -3.30
C LYS A 50 -22.30 -0.74 -2.82
N LYS A 51 -22.50 -0.84 -1.50
CA LYS A 51 -23.80 -1.23 -0.92
C LYS A 51 -24.90 -0.20 -1.18
N ALA A 52 -24.54 1.07 -1.29
CA ALA A 52 -25.46 2.14 -1.66
C ALA A 52 -25.79 2.19 -3.16
N GLY A 53 -25.28 1.25 -3.97
CA GLY A 53 -25.50 1.21 -5.42
C GLY A 53 -24.82 2.34 -6.19
N LYS A 54 -23.85 3.02 -5.56
CA LYS A 54 -23.06 4.09 -6.19
C LYS A 54 -21.84 3.49 -6.90
N ASP A 55 -21.32 4.22 -7.88
CA ASP A 55 -19.98 3.97 -8.41
C ASP A 55 -18.95 4.43 -7.36
N PRO A 56 -18.16 3.51 -6.77
CA PRO A 56 -17.31 3.83 -5.63
C PRO A 56 -16.11 4.67 -6.04
N ILE A 57 -16.03 5.90 -5.52
CA ILE A 57 -14.93 6.83 -5.75
C ILE A 57 -14.25 7.16 -4.42
N PHE A 58 -12.92 7.07 -4.39
CA PHE A 58 -12.15 7.44 -3.21
C PHE A 58 -12.04 8.95 -3.09
N TYR A 59 -12.48 9.50 -1.95
CA TYR A 59 -12.28 10.89 -1.57
C TYR A 59 -11.51 10.96 -0.26
N LYS A 60 -10.46 11.79 -0.20
CA LYS A 60 -9.64 11.99 1.00
C LYS A 60 -10.49 12.44 2.19
N GLU A 61 -11.54 13.21 1.94
CA GLU A 61 -12.44 13.75 2.97
C GLU A 61 -13.25 12.65 3.68
N ASN A 62 -13.44 11.47 3.06
CA ASN A 62 -14.22 10.38 3.64
C ASN A 62 -13.47 9.63 4.76
N ILE A 63 -12.14 9.77 4.83
CA ILE A 63 -11.31 9.01 5.77
C ILE A 63 -10.55 10.00 6.67
N LYS A 64 -10.87 9.96 7.96
CA LYS A 64 -10.25 10.84 8.97
C LYS A 64 -8.79 10.46 9.22
N GLY A 65 -7.91 11.47 9.28
CA GLY A 65 -6.49 11.30 9.62
C GLY A 65 -5.56 11.03 8.44
N LEU A 66 -6.04 11.19 7.20
CA LEU A 66 -5.21 11.19 6.00
C LEU A 66 -4.56 12.56 5.81
N GLU A 67 -3.30 12.69 6.19
CA GLU A 67 -2.47 13.86 5.93
C GLU A 67 -1.36 13.51 4.93
N ASN A 68 -0.86 14.50 4.18
CA ASN A 68 0.26 14.33 3.23
C ASN A 68 0.06 13.25 2.15
N ILE A 69 -1.19 13.02 1.71
CA ILE A 69 -1.49 12.16 0.57
C ILE A 69 -1.87 12.99 -0.67
N GLU A 70 -1.43 12.53 -1.84
CA GLU A 70 -1.95 12.96 -3.14
C GLU A 70 -3.21 12.14 -3.45
N CYS A 71 -4.32 12.81 -3.76
CA CYS A 71 -5.54 12.16 -4.23
C CYS A 71 -6.08 12.90 -5.47
N TRP A 72 -6.92 12.21 -6.24
CA TRP A 72 -7.68 12.81 -7.32
C TRP A 72 -8.52 13.98 -6.79
N ASP A 73 -8.61 15.07 -7.56
CA ASP A 73 -9.43 16.22 -7.19
C ASP A 73 -10.91 15.82 -7.10
N SER A 74 -11.57 16.16 -5.99
CA SER A 74 -13.00 15.93 -5.81
C SER A 74 -13.79 16.68 -6.90
N TYR A 75 -14.80 16.04 -7.50
CA TYR A 75 -15.56 16.58 -8.63
C TYR A 75 -16.15 17.98 -8.35
N GLU A 76 -16.51 18.27 -7.09
CA GLU A 76 -16.97 19.61 -6.66
C GLU A 76 -15.91 20.72 -6.79
N LYS A 77 -14.62 20.40 -6.60
CA LYS A 77 -13.51 21.37 -6.74
C LYS A 77 -13.25 21.72 -8.20
N THR A 78 -13.37 20.73 -9.09
CA THR A 78 -13.19 20.93 -10.54
C THR A 78 -14.28 21.82 -11.13
N SER A 79 -15.52 21.68 -10.65
CA SER A 79 -16.67 22.51 -11.07
C SER A 79 -16.58 23.96 -10.56
N LYS A 80 -16.08 24.20 -9.34
CA LYS A 80 -15.84 25.56 -8.84
C LYS A 80 -14.68 26.28 -9.52
N LYS A 81 -13.60 25.57 -9.87
CA LYS A 81 -12.42 26.16 -10.55
C LYS A 81 -12.70 26.59 -11.99
N LYS A 82 -13.70 25.99 -12.64
CA LYS A 82 -14.11 26.33 -14.02
C LYS A 82 -15.13 27.48 -14.11
N SER A 83 -15.68 27.91 -12.97
CA SER A 83 -16.66 29.00 -12.88
C SER A 83 -16.04 30.34 -12.43
N VAL A 84 -14.70 30.43 -12.43
CA VAL A 84 -13.93 31.66 -12.16
C VAL A 84 -13.09 31.98 -13.39
#